data_AF-A0A938DY72-F1
#
_entry.id   AF-A0A938DY72-F1
#
_cell.length_a   1.000
_cell.length_b   1.000
_cell.length_c   1.000
_cell.angle_alpha   90.00
_cell.angle_beta   90.00
_cell.angle_gamma   90.00
#
_symmetry.space_group_name_H-M   'P 1'
#
loop_
_entity.id
_entity.type
_entity.pdbx_description
1 polymer ?
#
loop_
_entity_poly.entity_id
_entity_poly.type
_entity_poly.pdbx_seq_one_letter_code
_entity_poly.pdbx_strand_id
1 'polypeptide(L)'
;MINSPRYSIVRSPRFPSRRWRDDEGSAVAEFALITPLLLLVAVAVLQLALALHVRTSLTSAAAEGARGAALAGSDLRTGEARTRDFLATTLAGSAVQSVRGNLRTVQGTPMVEMHVTADLPLIGLFGPVPMTVTGRAVVEQT
;
A
#
# COMPACT_ATOMS: atom_id res chain seq x y z
N MET A 1 32.55 -57.13 68.88
CA MET A 1 31.80 -56.00 69.47
C MET A 1 32.37 -54.72 68.89
N ILE A 2 31.97 -54.31 67.69
CA ILE A 2 30.76 -53.52 67.36
C ILE A 2 30.72 -52.19 68.12
N ASN A 3 31.20 -51.13 67.49
CA ASN A 3 30.66 -49.80 67.73
C ASN A 3 30.54 -49.08 66.39
N SER A 4 29.33 -49.12 65.83
CA SER A 4 29.00 -48.49 64.56
C SER A 4 28.86 -46.97 64.75
N PRO A 5 29.41 -46.13 63.86
CA PRO A 5 29.24 -44.68 63.94
C PRO A 5 27.77 -44.31 63.69
N ARG A 6 27.19 -43.52 64.60
CA ARG A 6 25.84 -42.96 64.46
C ARG A 6 25.85 -41.89 63.38
N TYR A 7 25.26 -42.18 62.23
CA TYR A 7 24.97 -41.17 61.22
C TYR A 7 23.79 -40.31 61.70
N SER A 8 24.06 -39.06 62.08
CA SER A 8 23.02 -38.08 62.37
C SER A 8 22.42 -37.59 61.05
N ILE A 9 21.14 -37.84 60.85
CA ILE A 9 20.39 -37.41 59.67
C ILE A 9 20.19 -35.90 59.80
N VAL A 10 21.10 -35.13 59.19
CA VAL A 10 20.89 -33.69 58.97
C VAL A 10 19.82 -33.54 57.89
N ARG A 11 18.60 -33.17 58.28
CA ARG A 11 17.57 -32.70 57.34
C ARG A 11 18.04 -31.38 56.75
N SER A 12 18.51 -31.43 55.51
CA SER A 12 18.77 -30.24 54.71
C SER A 12 17.47 -29.47 54.45
N PRO A 13 17.41 -28.16 54.70
CA PRO A 13 16.28 -27.34 54.31
C PRO A 13 16.16 -27.34 52.78
N ARG A 14 15.01 -27.77 52.28
CA ARG A 14 14.67 -27.64 50.85
C ARG A 14 14.42 -26.17 50.57
N PHE A 15 15.35 -25.51 49.90
CA PHE A 15 15.10 -24.18 49.36
C PHE A 15 14.01 -24.28 48.29
N PRO A 16 12.93 -23.47 48.37
CA PRO A 16 11.96 -23.39 47.29
C PRO A 16 12.67 -22.83 46.06
N SER A 17 12.78 -23.64 45.00
CA SER A 17 13.25 -23.20 43.69
C SER A 17 12.28 -22.14 43.16
N ARG A 18 12.72 -20.89 43.20
CA ARG A 18 12.04 -19.72 42.66
C ARG A 18 11.65 -19.94 41.18
N ARG A 19 10.34 -19.97 40.90
CA ARG A 19 9.70 -19.86 39.57
C ARG A 19 9.88 -18.44 39.00
N TRP A 20 11.12 -18.00 38.78
CA TRP A 20 11.41 -16.65 38.28
C TRP A 20 11.62 -16.62 36.76
N ARG A 21 11.29 -17.70 36.04
CA ARG A 21 11.46 -17.82 34.58
C ARG A 21 10.16 -17.86 33.77
N ASP A 22 9.00 -17.96 34.42
CA ASP A 22 7.73 -18.06 33.70
C ASP A 22 7.16 -16.68 33.31
N ASP A 23 7.27 -15.66 34.17
CA ASP A 23 6.71 -14.32 33.89
C ASP A 23 7.50 -13.55 32.82
N GLU A 24 8.84 -13.61 32.86
CA GLU A 24 9.70 -12.93 31.88
C GLU A 24 9.61 -13.60 30.49
N GLY A 25 9.50 -14.93 30.45
CA GLY A 25 9.30 -15.69 29.21
C GLY A 25 7.91 -15.49 28.61
N SER A 26 6.88 -15.37 29.45
CA SER A 26 5.52 -15.05 29.01
C SER A 26 5.44 -13.67 28.37
N ALA A 27 6.07 -12.65 28.96
CA ALA A 27 6.08 -11.30 28.39
C ALA A 27 6.76 -11.25 27.01
N VAL A 28 7.88 -11.95 26.84
CA VAL A 28 8.58 -12.05 25.54
C VAL A 28 7.74 -12.83 24.51
N ALA A 29 7.07 -13.90 24.92
CA ALA A 29 6.21 -14.68 24.03
C ALA A 29 4.96 -13.90 23.58
N GLU A 30 4.32 -13.19 24.50
CA GLU A 30 3.17 -12.32 24.21
C GLU A 30 3.57 -11.23 23.20
N PHE A 31 4.70 -10.56 23.43
CA PHE A 31 5.21 -9.56 22.49
C PHE A 31 5.50 -10.17 21.12
N ALA A 32 6.15 -11.35 21.08
CA ALA A 32 6.47 -12.04 19.84
C ALA A 32 5.23 -12.45 19.03
N LEU A 33 4.06 -12.63 19.66
CA LEU A 33 2.80 -12.89 18.97
C LEU A 33 2.12 -11.61 18.48
N ILE A 34 2.19 -10.53 19.26
CA ILE A 34 1.53 -9.26 18.96
C ILE A 34 2.28 -8.46 17.87
N THR A 35 3.60 -8.37 17.96
CA THR A 35 4.43 -7.59 17.02
C THR A 35 4.23 -7.98 15.55
N PRO A 36 4.31 -9.26 15.14
CA PRO A 36 4.10 -9.62 13.73
C PRO A 36 2.67 -9.32 13.26
N LEU A 37 1.66 -9.51 14.13
CA LEU A 37 0.29 -9.17 13.81
C LEU A 37 0.14 -7.65 13.58
N LEU A 38 0.67 -6.83 14.48
CA LEU A 38 0.67 -5.37 14.32
C LEU A 38 1.45 -4.93 13.08
N LEU A 39 2.58 -5.56 12.79
CA LEU A 39 3.36 -5.27 11.58
C LEU A 39 2.57 -5.61 10.32
N LEU A 40 1.87 -6.75 10.28
CA LEU A 40 1.00 -7.12 9.16
C LEU A 40 -0.12 -6.10 8.95
N VAL A 41 -0.78 -5.67 10.03
CA VAL A 41 -1.82 -4.63 9.96
C VAL A 41 -1.24 -3.30 9.48
N ALA A 42 -0.08 -2.90 10.00
CA ALA A 42 0.59 -1.67 9.59
C ALA A 42 0.95 -1.70 8.09
N VAL A 43 1.50 -2.80 7.60
CA VAL A 43 1.81 -2.99 6.18
C VAL A 43 0.53 -2.97 5.34
N ALA A 44 -0.55 -3.62 5.78
CA ALA A 44 -1.82 -3.61 5.06
C ALA A 44 -2.40 -2.19 4.94
N VAL A 45 -2.36 -1.40 6.02
CA VAL A 45 -2.81 0.00 6.00
C VAL A 45 -1.92 0.86 5.10
N LEU A 46 -0.60 0.67 5.15
CA LEU A 46 0.33 1.39 4.26
C LEU A 46 0.07 1.06 2.79
N GLN A 47 -0.16 -0.21 2.45
CA GLN A 47 -0.52 -0.62 1.09
C GLN A 47 -1.84 0.00 0.63
N LEU A 48 -2.86 0.00 1.50
CA LEU A 48 -4.15 0.63 1.20
C LEU A 48 -4.01 2.13 0.96
N ALA A 49 -3.27 2.82 1.84
CA ALA A 49 -2.99 4.25 1.70
C ALA A 49 -2.27 4.56 0.38
N LEU A 50 -1.26 3.76 0.03
CA LEU A 50 -0.52 3.90 -1.22
C LEU A 50 -1.42 3.67 -2.44
N ALA A 51 -2.25 2.63 -2.43
CA ALA A 51 -3.19 2.33 -3.51
C ALA A 51 -4.19 3.47 -3.74
N LEU A 52 -4.75 4.02 -2.66
CA LEU A 52 -5.65 5.18 -2.72
C LEU A 52 -4.95 6.44 -3.21
N HIS A 53 -3.71 6.67 -2.77
CA HIS A 53 -2.90 7.79 -3.21
C HIS A 53 -2.64 7.73 -4.72
N VAL A 54 -2.16 6.58 -5.23
CA VAL A 54 -1.92 6.37 -6.65
C VAL A 54 -3.18 6.57 -7.47
N ARG A 55 -4.31 5.98 -7.05
CA ARG A 55 -5.59 6.17 -7.75
C ARG A 55 -5.97 7.65 -7.83
N THR A 56 -5.81 8.40 -6.74
CA THR A 56 -6.11 9.83 -6.69
C THR A 56 -5.21 10.61 -7.65
N SER A 57 -3.89 10.38 -7.61
CA SER A 57 -2.94 11.04 -8.52
C SER A 57 -3.26 10.76 -9.99
N LEU A 58 -3.59 9.51 -10.33
CA LEU A 58 -3.97 9.13 -11.70
C LEU A 58 -5.28 9.80 -12.13
N THR A 59 -6.30 9.86 -11.27
CA THR A 59 -7.57 10.55 -11.58
C THR A 59 -7.34 12.04 -11.84
N SER A 60 -6.53 12.70 -11.01
CA SER A 60 -6.19 14.11 -11.19
C SER A 60 -5.45 14.35 -12.49
N ALA A 61 -4.46 13.52 -12.81
CA ALA A 61 -3.69 13.63 -14.05
C ALA A 61 -4.53 13.38 -15.30
N ALA A 62 -5.46 12.43 -15.25
CA ALA A 62 -6.38 12.13 -16.34
C ALA A 62 -7.36 13.30 -16.57
N ALA A 63 -7.89 13.90 -15.49
CA ALA A 63 -8.76 15.07 -15.59
C ALA A 63 -8.01 16.28 -16.14
N GLU A 64 -6.76 16.51 -15.71
CA GLU A 64 -5.92 17.59 -16.23
C GLU A 64 -5.59 17.39 -17.72
N GLY A 65 -5.25 16.16 -18.12
CA GLY A 65 -5.02 15.82 -19.53
C GLY A 65 -6.25 16.01 -20.40
N ALA A 66 -7.41 15.58 -19.92
CA ALA A 66 -8.66 15.76 -20.62
C ALA A 66 -8.97 17.25 -20.81
N ARG A 67 -8.81 18.08 -19.78
CA ARG A 67 -8.97 19.55 -19.88
C ARG A 67 -7.98 20.16 -20.85
N GLY A 68 -6.72 19.76 -20.79
CA GLY A 68 -5.68 20.23 -21.71
C GLY A 68 -5.93 19.87 -23.18
N ALA A 69 -6.52 18.70 -23.45
CA ALA A 69 -6.91 18.30 -24.81
C ALA A 69 -8.27 18.86 -25.25
N ALA A 70 -9.11 19.33 -24.32
CA ALA A 70 -10.41 19.93 -24.61
C ALA A 70 -10.33 21.41 -25.02
N LEU A 71 -9.16 22.05 -24.87
CA LEU A 71 -8.89 23.43 -25.31
C LEU A 71 -8.97 23.54 -26.84
N ALA A 72 -9.53 24.65 -27.32
CA ALA A 72 -9.62 24.94 -28.75
C ALA A 72 -8.25 24.91 -29.44
N GLY A 73 -8.13 24.14 -30.53
CA GLY A 73 -6.88 23.95 -31.27
C GLY A 73 -5.88 22.97 -30.63
N SER A 74 -6.24 22.33 -29.51
CA SER A 74 -5.47 21.24 -28.92
C SER A 74 -5.77 19.90 -29.62
N ASP A 75 -4.86 18.95 -29.48
CA ASP A 75 -5.00 17.58 -29.98
C ASP A 75 -4.87 16.60 -28.80
N LEU A 76 -5.47 15.41 -28.94
CA LEU A 76 -5.43 14.34 -27.94
C LEU A 76 -3.99 13.99 -27.54
N ARG A 77 -3.06 13.97 -28.51
CA ARG A 77 -1.64 13.69 -28.28
C ARG A 77 -0.99 14.70 -27.33
N THR A 78 -1.39 15.97 -27.41
CA THR A 78 -0.92 17.02 -26.49
C THR A 78 -1.44 16.79 -25.08
N GLY A 79 -2.72 16.41 -24.93
CA GLY A 79 -3.28 16.03 -23.64
C GLY A 79 -2.60 14.82 -23.02
N GLU A 80 -2.34 13.79 -23.82
CA GLU A 80 -1.63 12.60 -23.36
C GLU A 80 -0.19 12.90 -22.91
N ALA A 81 0.54 13.73 -23.66
CA ALA A 81 1.90 14.14 -23.29
C ALA A 81 1.91 14.88 -21.95
N ARG A 82 1.00 15.85 -21.76
CA ARG A 82 0.86 16.57 -20.49
C ARG A 82 0.49 15.66 -19.32
N THR A 83 -0.39 14.68 -19.53
CA THR A 83 -0.69 13.67 -18.49
C THR A 83 0.54 12.86 -18.12
N ARG A 84 1.35 12.43 -19.10
CA ARG A 84 2.60 11.70 -18.85
C ARG A 84 3.61 12.55 -18.10
N ASP A 85 3.80 13.80 -18.51
CA ASP A 85 4.73 14.74 -17.85
C ASP A 85 4.33 15.00 -16.40
N PHE A 86 3.04 15.21 -16.15
CA PHE A 86 2.53 15.36 -14.78
C PHE A 86 2.79 14.11 -13.95
N LEU A 87 2.41 12.92 -14.46
CA LEU A 87 2.58 11.66 -13.74
C LEU A 87 4.05 11.33 -13.47
N ALA A 88 4.97 11.72 -14.36
CA ALA A 88 6.41 11.54 -14.19
C ALA A 88 6.98 12.29 -12.98
N THR A 89 6.31 13.33 -12.49
CA THR A 89 6.69 14.06 -11.27
C THR A 89 6.11 13.46 -9.99
N THR A 90 5.33 12.39 -10.10
CA THR A 90 4.64 11.74 -8.97
C THR A 90 5.11 10.30 -8.77
N LEU A 91 4.91 9.77 -7.55
CA LEU A 91 5.14 8.34 -7.27
C LEU A 91 4.26 7.41 -8.12
N ALA A 92 3.14 7.90 -8.64
CA ALA A 92 2.27 7.13 -9.51
C ALA A 92 2.90 6.89 -10.90
N GLY A 93 3.88 7.69 -11.32
CA GLY A 93 4.49 7.59 -12.65
C GLY A 93 5.12 6.22 -12.92
N SER A 94 5.77 5.61 -11.93
CA SER A 94 6.38 4.27 -12.07
C SER A 94 5.36 3.14 -12.22
N ALA A 95 4.10 3.38 -11.84
CA ALA A 95 3.02 2.43 -11.97
C ALA A 95 2.33 2.49 -13.34
N VAL A 96 2.53 3.56 -14.13
CA VAL A 96 1.79 3.79 -15.38
C VAL A 96 2.26 2.84 -16.48
N GLN A 97 1.33 2.11 -17.07
CA GLN A 97 1.56 1.31 -18.27
C GLN A 97 1.20 2.07 -19.55
N SER A 98 0.07 2.79 -19.54
CA SER A 98 -0.37 3.54 -20.72
C SER A 98 -1.27 4.72 -20.38
N VAL A 99 -1.25 5.72 -21.27
CA VAL A 99 -2.13 6.89 -21.27
C VAL A 99 -2.69 7.01 -22.68
N ARG A 100 -4.01 7.14 -22.82
CA ARG A 100 -4.70 7.26 -24.11
C ARG A 100 -5.83 8.28 -24.04
N GLY A 101 -5.82 9.26 -24.94
CA GLY A 101 -6.90 10.21 -25.14
C GLY A 101 -7.90 9.69 -26.17
N ASN A 102 -9.18 9.98 -25.98
CA ASN A 102 -10.22 9.70 -26.95
C ASN A 102 -11.22 10.86 -27.00
N LEU A 103 -11.74 11.16 -28.19
CA LEU A 103 -12.84 12.10 -28.35
C LEU A 103 -14.16 11.31 -28.34
N ARG A 104 -15.05 11.65 -27.42
CA ARG A 104 -16.36 11.02 -27.25
C ARG A 104 -17.42 12.10 -27.32
N THR A 105 -18.47 11.87 -28.10
CA THR A 105 -19.67 12.70 -28.04
C THR A 105 -20.63 12.07 -27.04
N VAL A 106 -20.95 12.77 -25.95
CA VAL A 106 -21.91 12.31 -24.95
C VAL A 106 -23.12 13.24 -25.01
N GLN A 107 -24.30 12.68 -25.32
CA GLN A 107 -25.55 13.43 -25.48
C GLN A 107 -25.45 14.64 -26.44
N GLY A 108 -24.68 14.50 -27.52
CA GLY A 108 -24.49 15.56 -28.51
C GLY A 108 -23.39 16.57 -28.16
N THR A 109 -22.80 16.50 -26.96
CA THR A 109 -21.69 17.37 -26.55
C THR A 109 -20.34 16.68 -26.78
N PRO A 110 -19.43 17.28 -27.56
CA PRO A 110 -18.07 16.75 -27.71
C PRO A 110 -17.32 16.83 -26.38
N MET A 111 -16.70 15.72 -25.98
CA MET A 111 -15.99 15.56 -24.73
C MET A 111 -14.68 14.81 -24.98
N VAL A 112 -13.63 15.22 -24.31
CA VAL A 112 -12.37 14.46 -24.25
C VAL A 112 -12.42 13.51 -23.06
N GLU A 113 -12.07 12.25 -23.31
CA GLU A 113 -11.91 11.21 -22.29
C GLU A 113 -10.44 10.75 -22.28
N MET A 114 -9.80 10.79 -21.12
CA MET A 114 -8.41 10.37 -20.93
C MET A 114 -8.39 9.09 -20.10
N HIS A 115 -7.88 8.00 -20.66
CA HIS A 115 -7.73 6.70 -20.01
C HIS A 115 -6.29 6.46 -19.60
N VAL A 116 -6.08 6.17 -18.31
CA VAL A 116 -4.76 5.85 -17.75
C VAL A 116 -4.80 4.45 -17.15
N THR A 117 -3.94 3.56 -17.63
CA THR A 117 -3.77 2.21 -17.10
C THR A 117 -2.47 2.14 -16.31
N ALA A 118 -2.53 1.61 -15.09
CA ALA A 118 -1.40 1.50 -14.19
C ALA A 118 -1.47 0.20 -13.37
N ASP A 119 -0.32 -0.32 -12.95
CA ASP A 119 -0.24 -1.44 -12.02
C ASP A 119 -0.16 -0.95 -10.58
N LEU A 120 -1.02 -1.47 -9.72
CA LEU A 120 -0.98 -1.12 -8.29
C LEU A 120 0.36 -1.57 -7.67
N PRO A 121 1.08 -0.68 -6.96
CA PRO A 121 2.35 -1.00 -6.33
C PRO A 121 2.13 -1.78 -5.02
N LEU A 122 1.59 -2.99 -5.12
CA LEU A 122 1.37 -3.88 -3.98
C LEU A 122 2.66 -4.66 -3.68
N ILE A 123 3.00 -4.80 -2.40
CA ILE A 123 4.17 -5.56 -1.96
C ILE A 123 3.78 -7.03 -1.76
N GLY A 124 4.53 -7.96 -2.35
CA GLY A 124 4.48 -9.39 -2.03
C GLY A 124 3.52 -10.23 -2.90
N LEU A 125 2.57 -10.91 -2.27
CA LEU A 125 1.97 -12.17 -2.75
C LEU A 125 1.01 -12.10 -3.97
N PHE A 126 0.48 -10.93 -4.32
CA PHE A 126 -0.65 -10.80 -5.26
C PHE A 126 -0.26 -10.35 -6.68
N GLY A 127 1.02 -10.08 -6.93
CA GLY A 127 1.51 -9.59 -8.23
C GLY A 127 1.00 -8.18 -8.58
N PRO A 128 1.43 -7.62 -9.72
CA PRO A 128 0.91 -6.35 -10.22
C PRO A 128 -0.57 -6.49 -10.59
N VAL A 129 -1.43 -5.71 -9.93
CA VAL A 129 -2.87 -5.67 -10.20
C VAL A 129 -3.17 -4.50 -11.11
N PRO A 130 -3.63 -4.71 -12.36
CA PRO A 130 -3.91 -3.63 -13.28
C PRO A 130 -5.13 -2.82 -12.82
N MET A 131 -5.02 -1.50 -12.91
CA MET A 131 -6.04 -0.52 -12.59
C MET A 131 -6.15 0.48 -13.75
N THR A 132 -7.38 0.70 -14.22
CA THR A 132 -7.66 1.73 -15.22
C THR A 132 -8.48 2.87 -14.60
N VAL A 133 -8.05 4.09 -14.86
CA VAL A 133 -8.67 5.32 -14.37
C VAL A 133 -9.03 6.20 -15.57
N THR A 134 -10.17 6.89 -15.48
CA THR A 134 -10.68 7.73 -16.55
C THR A 134 -10.94 9.16 -16.07
N GLY A 135 -10.42 10.14 -16.82
CA GLY A 135 -10.72 11.56 -16.66
C GLY A 135 -11.55 12.07 -17.85
N ARG A 136 -12.45 13.04 -17.61
CA ARG A 136 -13.38 13.55 -18.63
C ARG A 136 -13.43 15.08 -18.59
N ALA A 137 -13.48 15.71 -19.76
CA ALA A 137 -13.63 17.16 -19.89
C ALA A 137 -14.42 17.53 -21.16
N VAL A 138 -15.32 18.50 -21.07
CA VAL A 138 -16.13 19.01 -22.19
C VAL A 138 -15.25 19.87 -23.10
N VAL A 139 -15.39 19.69 -24.42
CA VAL A 139 -14.66 20.49 -25.42
C VAL A 139 -15.21 21.91 -25.46
N GLU A 140 -14.33 22.89 -25.37
CA GLU A 140 -14.72 24.30 -25.46
C GLU A 140 -15.02 24.65 -26.92
N GLN A 141 -16.26 25.07 -27.19
CA GLN A 141 -16.68 25.52 -28.51
C GLN A 141 -16.49 27.03 -28.60
N THR A 142 -15.53 27.47 -29.42
CA THR A 142 -15.31 28.88 -29.76
C THR A 142 -16.32 29.36 -30.79
#